data_AF-A0A924G1X1-F1
#
_entry.id   AF-A0A924G1X1-F1
#
_cell.length_a   1.000
_cell.length_b   1.000
_cell.length_c   1.000
_cell.angle_alpha   90.00
_cell.angle_beta   90.00
_cell.angle_gamma   90.00
#
_symmetry.space_group_name_H-M   'P 1'
#
loop_
_entity.id
_entity.type
_entity.pdbx_description
1 polymer ?
#
loop_
_entity_poly.entity_id
_entity_poly.type
_entity_poly.pdbx_seq_one_letter_code
_entity_poly.pdbx_strand_id
1 'polypeptide(L)' 'MITANQLRAARALLNIDQRQTAELTGLSVPTIQRMEA' A
#
# COMPACT_ATOMS: atom_id res chain seq x y z
N MET A 1 -4.78 7.61 13.05
CA MET A 1 -3.66 6.66 12.83
C MET A 1 -4.18 5.55 11.92
N ILE A 2 -3.57 5.34 10.75
CA ILE A 2 -3.97 4.26 9.81
C ILE A 2 -3.20 2.99 10.18
N THR A 3 -3.88 1.85 10.19
CA THR A 3 -3.28 0.53 10.48
C THR A 3 -2.89 -0.21 9.19
N ALA A 4 -1.98 -1.18 9.31
CA ALA A 4 -1.59 -2.07 8.19
C ALA A 4 -2.79 -2.80 7.56
N ASN A 5 -3.74 -3.27 8.39
CA ASN A 5 -4.98 -3.89 7.93
C ASN A 5 -5.84 -2.91 7.09
N GLN A 6 -5.96 -1.66 7.53
CA GLN A 6 -6.70 -0.64 6.80
C GLN A 6 -6.01 -0.29 5.47
N LEU A 7 -4.67 -0.25 5.44
CA LEU A 7 -3.93 -0.01 4.21
C LEU A 7 -4.13 -1.13 3.19
N ARG A 8 -4.03 -2.40 3.62
CA ARG A 8 -4.32 -3.57 2.77
C ARG A 8 -5.77 -3.57 2.26
N ALA A 9 -6.73 -3.21 3.12
CA ALA A 9 -8.14 -3.11 2.72
C ALA A 9 -8.37 -1.99 1.70
N ALA A 10 -7.80 -0.80 1.91
CA ALA A 10 -7.90 0.31 0.96
C ALA A 10 -7.30 -0.07 -0.40
N ARG A 11 -6.16 -0.75 -0.41
CA ARG A 11 -5.54 -1.24 -1.65
C ARG A 11 -6.41 -2.26 -2.37
N ALA A 12 -7.01 -3.21 -1.63
CA ALA A 12 -7.94 -4.18 -2.20
C ALA A 12 -9.19 -3.50 -2.81
N LEU A 13 -9.72 -2.47 -2.16
CA LEU A 13 -10.86 -1.69 -2.68
C LEU A 13 -10.56 -0.98 -4.00
N LEU A 14 -9.31 -0.54 -4.19
CA LEU A 14 -8.85 0.09 -5.42
C LEU A 14 -8.42 -0.91 -6.50
N ASN A 15 -8.40 -2.21 -6.18
CA ASN A 15 -7.95 -3.29 -7.06
C ASN A 15 -6.55 -3.04 -7.67
N ILE A 16 -5.61 -2.57 -6.83
CA ILE A 16 -4.22 -2.34 -7.23
C ILE A 16 -3.23 -3.18 -6.39
N ASP A 17 -2.05 -3.43 -6.93
CA ASP A 17 -0.96 -4.11 -6.23
C ASP A 17 0.02 -3.12 -5.54
N GLN A 18 1.02 -3.66 -4.84
CA GLN A 18 2.02 -2.85 -4.14
C GLN A 18 2.93 -2.04 -5.08
N ARG A 19 3.16 -2.50 -6.33
CA ARG A 19 3.96 -1.77 -7.32
C ARG A 19 3.20 -0.57 -7.86
N GLN A 20 1.93 -0.77 -8.22
CA GLN A 20 1.04 0.31 -8.62
C GLN A 20 0.88 1.35 -7.50
N THR A 21 0.77 0.90 -6.24
CA THR A 21 0.74 1.81 -5.08
C THR A 21 2.03 2.61 -4.94
N ALA A 22 3.18 1.95 -5.09
CA ALA A 22 4.50 2.59 -5.04
C ALA A 22 4.65 3.67 -6.13
N GLU A 23 4.23 3.36 -7.37
CA GLU A 23 4.23 4.31 -8.49
C GLU A 23 3.33 5.53 -8.24
N LEU A 24 2.09 5.31 -7.81
CA LEU A 24 1.12 6.38 -7.55
C LEU A 24 1.54 7.31 -6.40
N THR A 25 2.29 6.79 -5.43
CA THR A 25 2.70 7.53 -4.23
C THR A 25 4.12 8.10 -4.33
N GLY A 26 4.90 7.73 -5.36
CA GLY A 26 6.32 8.06 -5.46
C GLY A 26 7.20 7.38 -4.40
N LEU A 27 6.71 6.30 -3.80
CA LEU A 27 7.43 5.53 -2.78
C LEU A 27 8.03 4.26 -3.38
N SER A 28 8.94 3.63 -2.65
CA SER A 28 9.49 2.32 -3.04
C SER A 28 8.59 1.17 -2.56
N VAL A 29 8.55 0.07 -3.31
CA VAL A 29 7.81 -1.15 -2.92
C VAL A 29 8.17 -1.65 -1.50
N PRO A 30 9.45 -1.68 -1.07
CA PRO A 30 9.78 -2.04 0.31
C PRO A 30 9.19 -1.09 1.36
N THR A 31 8.99 0.18 1.02
CA THR A 31 8.32 1.14 1.91
C THR A 31 6.85 0.81 2.06
N ILE A 32 6.16 0.46 0.96
CA ILE A 32 4.78 -0.02 1.01
C ILE A 32 4.66 -1.31 1.84
N GLN A 33 5.58 -2.26 1.67
CA GLN A 33 5.61 -3.50 2.45
C GLN A 33 5.76 -3.25 3.96
N ARG A 34 6.62 -2.30 4.37
CA ARG A 34 6.76 -1.92 5.79
C ARG A 34 5.50 -1.26 6.35
N MET A 35 4.72 -0.57 5.51
CA MET A 35 3.46 0.03 5.92
C MET A 35 2.30 -0.98 6.01
N GLU A 36 2.38 -2.10 5.27
CA GLU A 36 1.38 -3.18 5.25
C GLU A 36 1.70 -4.37 6.18
N ALA A 37 2.90 -4.40 6.76
CA ALA A 37 3.33 -5.32 7.81
C ALA A 37 2.67 -4.96 9.15
#